data_AF-H9FHU8-F1
#
_entry.id   AF-H9FHU8-F1
#
_cell.length_a   1.000
_cell.length_b   1.000
_cell.length_c   1.000
_cell.angle_alpha   90.00
_cell.angle_beta   90.00
_cell.angle_gamma   90.00
#
_symmetry.space_group_name_H-M   'P 1'
#
loop_
_entity.id
_entity.type
_entity.pdbx_description
1 polymer ?
#
loop_
_entity_poly.entity_id
_entity_poly.type
_entity_poly.pdbx_seq_one_letter_code
_entity_poly.pdbx_strand_id
1 'polypeptide(L)'
;AVEMEHFLPLANLECSPNIETFLCKAFVPTCTEQIHVVPPCRKLCEKVYSDCKKLIDTFGIRWPEELECDRLQYCDETVPVTFDPHTEFLGPQKKTEQVQR
;
A
#
# COMPACT_ATOMS: atom_id res chain seq x y z
N ALA A 1 -3.37 11.57 -11.56
CA ALA A 1 -2.30 10.58 -11.79
C ALA A 1 -1.22 10.83 -10.74
N VAL A 2 -0.76 9.79 -10.05
CA VAL A 2 0.36 9.93 -9.09
C VAL A 2 1.66 9.87 -9.88
N GLU A 3 2.47 10.92 -9.79
CA GLU A 3 3.75 11.04 -10.49
C GLU A 3 4.87 10.38 -9.66
N MET A 4 5.31 9.20 -10.09
CA MET A 4 6.37 8.42 -9.42
C MET A 4 7.69 9.20 -9.27
N GLU A 5 7.94 10.15 -10.17
CA GLU A 5 9.12 11.02 -10.17
C GLU A 5 9.32 11.81 -8.88
N HIS A 6 8.24 12.20 -8.18
CA HIS A 6 8.33 12.86 -6.88
C HIS A 6 8.88 11.96 -5.75
N PHE A 7 8.89 10.65 -5.95
CA PHE A 7 9.40 9.67 -4.99
C PHE A 7 10.85 9.25 -5.26
N LEU A 8 11.46 9.70 -6.36
CA LEU A 8 12.86 9.40 -6.69
C LEU A 8 13.85 9.79 -5.59
N PRO A 9 13.70 10.91 -4.85
CA PRO A 9 14.58 11.19 -3.72
C PRO A 9 14.55 10.12 -2.64
N LEU A 10 13.39 9.52 -2.37
CA LEU A 10 13.26 8.44 -1.37
C LEU A 10 13.89 7.14 -1.86
N ALA A 11 13.73 6.83 -3.16
CA ALA A 11 14.35 5.67 -3.78
C ALA A 11 15.89 5.78 -3.74
N ASN A 12 16.44 6.92 -4.14
CA ASN A 12 17.89 7.12 -4.23
C ASN A 12 18.59 7.19 -2.86
N LEU A 13 17.89 7.61 -1.82
CA LEU A 13 18.44 7.72 -0.46
C LEU A 13 18.14 6.49 0.41
N GLU A 14 17.39 5.52 -0.10
CA GLU A 14 17.16 4.21 0.53
C GLU A 14 16.77 4.30 2.01
N CYS A 15 15.88 5.24 2.37
CA CYS A 15 15.48 5.47 3.77
C CYS A 15 14.85 4.25 4.47
N SER A 16 14.30 3.31 3.70
CA SER A 16 13.76 2.05 4.19
C SER A 16 14.29 0.91 3.32
N PRO A 17 14.60 -0.28 3.88
CA PRO A 17 14.93 -1.46 3.07
C PRO A 17 13.78 -1.91 2.17
N ASN A 18 12.57 -1.39 2.38
CA ASN A 18 11.38 -1.77 1.61
C ASN A 18 10.91 -0.68 0.64
N ILE A 19 11.65 0.42 0.47
CA ILE A 19 11.19 1.56 -0.34
C ILE A 19 10.96 1.17 -1.81
N GLU A 20 11.89 0.42 -2.41
CA GLU A 20 11.77 -0.03 -3.80
C GLU A 20 10.55 -0.94 -3.98
N THR A 21 10.40 -1.92 -3.08
CA THR A 21 9.24 -2.83 -3.07
C THR A 21 7.92 -2.08 -2.97
N PHE A 22 7.87 -1.06 -2.09
CA PHE A 22 6.70 -0.21 -1.95
C PHE A 22 6.39 0.57 -3.22
N LEU A 23 7.39 1.22 -3.82
CA LEU A 23 7.22 2.00 -5.06
C LEU A 23 6.81 1.11 -6.23
N CYS A 24 7.43 -0.06 -6.39
CA CYS A 24 7.04 -1.02 -7.42
C CYS A 24 5.57 -1.43 -7.28
N LYS A 25 5.12 -1.78 -6.07
CA LYS A 25 3.70 -2.14 -5.84
C LYS A 25 2.76 -0.95 -6.06
N ALA A 26 3.16 0.25 -5.69
CA ALA A 26 2.34 1.45 -5.83
C ALA A 26 2.18 1.92 -7.28
N PHE A 27 3.23 1.78 -8.10
CA PHE A 27 3.30 2.43 -9.41
C PHE A 27 3.37 1.46 -10.59
N VAL A 28 3.79 0.21 -10.37
CA VAL A 28 3.96 -0.79 -11.44
C VAL A 28 2.75 -1.74 -11.43
N PRO A 29 1.81 -1.62 -12.37
CA PRO A 29 0.67 -2.52 -12.46
C PRO A 29 1.14 -3.95 -12.74
N THR A 30 0.35 -4.92 -12.29
CA THR A 30 0.56 -6.31 -12.68
C THR A 30 0.07 -6.51 -14.12
N CYS A 31 0.87 -7.19 -14.94
CA CYS A 31 0.46 -7.56 -16.29
C CYS A 31 -0.48 -8.76 -16.22
N THR A 32 -1.79 -8.51 -16.36
CA THR A 32 -2.80 -9.55 -16.58
C THR A 32 -3.62 -9.18 -17.82
N GLU A 33 -4.58 -10.02 -18.25
CA GLU A 33 -5.48 -9.69 -19.38
C GLU A 33 -6.20 -8.34 -19.20
N GLN A 34 -6.26 -7.83 -17.96
CA GLN A 34 -6.66 -6.48 -17.61
C GLN A 34 -5.51 -5.79 -16.84
N ILE A 35 -5.23 -4.52 -17.14
CA ILE A 35 -4.18 -3.76 -16.42
C ILE A 35 -4.79 -3.27 -15.11
N HIS A 36 -4.40 -3.89 -13.99
CA HIS A 36 -4.80 -3.49 -12.64
C HIS A 36 -3.56 -3.14 -11.80
N VAL A 37 -3.61 -2.00 -11.10
CA VAL A 37 -2.62 -1.64 -10.08
C VAL A 37 -3.08 -2.24 -8.75
N VAL A 38 -2.29 -3.15 -8.20
CA VAL A 38 -2.57 -3.73 -6.88
C VAL A 38 -1.89 -2.86 -5.83
N PRO A 39 -2.65 -2.15 -4.98
CA PRO A 39 -2.06 -1.24 -4.01
C PRO A 39 -1.22 -2.01 -2.95
N PRO A 40 -0.16 -1.38 -2.39
CA PRO A 40 0.68 -2.01 -1.39
C PRO A 40 -0.11 -2.30 -0.10
N CYS A 41 0.37 -3.26 0.68
CA CYS A 41 -0.25 -3.61 1.95
C CYS A 41 -0.03 -2.52 3.00
N ARG A 42 -1.01 -2.32 3.88
CA ARG A 42 -0.99 -1.30 4.94
C ARG A 42 0.27 -1.35 5.79
N LYS A 43 0.66 -2.53 6.29
CA LYS A 43 1.85 -2.72 7.13
C LYS A 43 3.15 -2.31 6.42
N LEU A 44 3.24 -2.60 5.11
CA LEU A 44 4.38 -2.19 4.27
C LEU A 44 4.41 -0.66 4.12
N CYS A 45 3.25 -0.04 3.86
CA CYS A 45 3.12 1.42 3.80
C CYS A 45 3.52 2.08 5.11
N GLU A 46 2.98 1.64 6.25
CA GLU A 46 3.27 2.23 7.56
C GLU A 46 4.76 2.16 7.88
N LYS A 47 5.41 1.03 7.55
CA LYS A 47 6.86 0.86 7.72
C LYS A 47 7.63 1.85 6.86
N VAL A 48 7.38 1.89 5.55
CA VAL A 48 8.10 2.78 4.62
C VAL A 48 7.85 4.25 4.94
N TYR A 49 6.60 4.63 5.22
CA TYR A 49 6.24 5.99 5.59
C TYR A 49 6.95 6.44 6.87
N SER A 50 6.97 5.58 7.91
CA SER A 50 7.68 5.87 9.16
C SER A 50 9.18 6.04 8.95
N ASP A 51 9.81 5.10 8.25
CA ASP A 51 11.26 5.11 7.98
C ASP A 51 11.67 6.35 7.16
N CYS A 52 10.86 6.71 6.15
CA CYS A 52 11.13 7.79 5.22
C CYS A 52 10.58 9.16 5.65
N LYS A 53 9.88 9.24 6.79
CA LYS A 53 9.17 10.45 7.22
C LYS A 53 10.03 11.71 7.19
N LYS A 54 11.25 11.63 7.71
CA LYS A 54 12.17 12.78 7.73
C LYS A 54 12.50 13.28 6.32
N LEU A 55 12.70 12.38 5.36
CA LEU A 55 12.99 12.77 3.98
C LEU A 55 11.74 13.32 3.28
N ILE A 56 10.58 12.73 3.53
CA ILE A 56 9.29 13.23 3.03
C ILE A 56 9.11 14.69 3.45
N ASP A 57 9.29 14.98 4.74
CA ASP A 57 9.16 16.33 5.29
C ASP A 57 10.25 17.28 4.75
N THR A 58 11.49 16.78 4.57
CA THR A 58 12.64 17.58 4.10
C THR A 58 12.50 17.99 2.63
N PHE A 59 12.04 17.07 1.77
CA PHE A 59 11.89 17.32 0.34
C PHE A 59 10.50 17.84 -0.03
N GLY A 60 9.59 18.00 0.94
CA GLY A 60 8.22 18.46 0.68
C GLY A 60 7.41 17.49 -0.17
N ILE A 61 7.69 16.19 -0.05
CA ILE A 61 7.00 15.16 -0.83
C ILE A 61 5.57 15.06 -0.33
N ARG A 62 4.61 15.33 -1.21
CA ARG A 62 3.20 15.15 -0.90
C ARG A 62 2.85 13.67 -0.97
N TRP A 63 2.46 13.10 0.15
CA TRP A 63 1.95 11.74 0.21
C TRP A 63 0.51 11.71 -0.35
N PRO A 64 0.25 10.98 -1.45
CA PRO A 64 -1.04 11.01 -2.14
C PRO A 64 -2.08 10.20 -1.35
N GLU A 65 -3.35 10.57 -1.52
CA GLU A 65 -4.48 9.97 -0.83
C GLU A 65 -4.59 8.46 -1.12
N GLU A 66 -4.27 8.03 -2.34
CA GLU A 66 -4.28 6.62 -2.73
C GLU A 66 -3.21 5.77 -2.01
N LEU A 67 -2.18 6.41 -1.46
CA LEU A 67 -1.13 5.76 -0.69
C LEU A 67 -1.23 6.03 0.82
N GLU A 68 -2.24 6.75 1.30
CA GLU A 68 -2.46 6.88 2.74
C GLU A 68 -2.66 5.49 3.35
N CYS A 69 -1.82 5.15 4.33
CA CYS A 69 -1.76 3.77 4.81
C CYS A 69 -3.08 3.27 5.40
N ASP A 70 -3.93 4.16 5.93
CA ASP A 70 -5.26 3.84 6.44
C ASP A 70 -6.26 3.41 5.37
N ARG A 71 -6.03 3.81 4.11
CA ARG A 71 -6.86 3.44 2.95
C ARG A 71 -6.44 2.11 2.33
N LEU A 72 -5.27 1.60 2.72
CA LEU A 72 -4.72 0.35 2.24
C LEU A 72 -5.25 -0.84 3.06
N GLN A 73 -5.39 -1.99 2.40
CA GLN A 73 -5.80 -3.23 3.05
C GLN A 73 -4.70 -3.80 3.94
N TYR A 74 -5.10 -4.40 5.06
CA TYR A 74 -4.17 -5.17 5.90
C TYR A 74 -3.98 -6.56 5.28
N CYS A 75 -2.82 -6.80 4.68
CA CYS A 75 -2.47 -8.12 4.15
C CYS A 75 -1.67 -8.90 5.19
N ASP A 76 -1.98 -10.19 5.33
CA ASP A 76 -1.06 -11.15 5.93
C ASP A 76 -0.33 -11.85 4.76
N GLU A 77 0.98 -11.64 4.61
CA GLU A 77 1.78 -12.22 3.51
C GLU A 77 1.85 -13.75 3.56
N THR A 78 1.27 -14.38 4.59
CA THR A 78 1.23 -15.82 4.79
C THR A 78 0.11 -16.54 4.01
N VAL A 79 -0.83 -15.79 3.40
CA VAL A 79 -1.85 -16.38 2.53
C VAL A 79 -1.46 -16.10 1.08
N PRO A 80 -1.01 -17.10 0.30
CA PRO A 80 -0.84 -16.90 -1.13
C PRO A 80 -2.18 -16.46 -1.70
N VAL A 81 -2.20 -15.29 -2.34
CA VAL A 81 -3.34 -14.82 -3.13
C VAL A 81 -3.46 -15.77 -4.31
N THR A 82 -4.13 -16.91 -4.11
CA THR A 82 -4.67 -17.67 -5.21
C THR A 82 -5.71 -16.77 -5.84
N PHE A 83 -5.40 -16.23 -7.01
CA PHE A 83 -6.35 -15.50 -7.86
C PHE A 83 -7.41 -16.50 -8.32
N ASP A 84 -8.33 -16.82 -7.43
CA ASP A 84 -9.51 -17.60 -7.74
C ASP A 84 -10.65 -16.60 -7.92
N PRO A 85 -11.22 -16.45 -9.14
CA PRO A 85 -12.21 -15.42 -9.44
C PRO A 85 -13.53 -15.54 -8.65
N HIS A 86 -13.66 -16.58 -7.80
CA HIS A 86 -14.85 -16.87 -7.01
C HIS A 86 -14.69 -16.72 -5.49
N THR A 87 -13.52 -16.33 -4.98
CA THR A 87 -13.36 -16.20 -3.52
C THR A 87 -13.76 -14.79 -3.07
N GLU A 88 -14.94 -14.70 -2.45
CA GLU A 88 -15.41 -13.51 -1.75
C GLU A 88 -14.37 -13.07 -0.70
N PHE A 89 -14.04 -11.77 -0.71
CA PHE A 89 -13.14 -11.13 0.24
C PHE A 89 -13.56 -11.46 1.68
N LEU A 90 -12.87 -12.41 2.33
CA LEU A 90 -12.95 -12.62 3.77
C LEU A 90 -12.10 -11.56 4.47
N GLY A 91 -12.60 -10.33 4.46
CA GLY A 91 -12.20 -9.31 5.42
C GLY A 91 -12.83 -9.58 6.79
N PRO A 92 -12.22 -9.16 7.91
CA PRO A 92 -12.76 -9.37 9.24
C PRO A 92 -14.05 -8.56 9.44
N GLN A 93 -15.17 -9.27 9.61
CA GLN A 93 -16.46 -8.71 10.02
C GLN A 93 -16.29 -7.88 11.31
N LYS A 94 -16.41 -6.55 11.20
CA LYS A 94 -16.68 -5.71 12.38
C LYS A 94 -18.07 -6.07 12.91
N LYS A 95 -18.12 -6.85 13.98
CA LYS A 95 -19.33 -7.10 14.77
C LYS A 95 -19.79 -5.78 15.39
N THR A 96 -20.76 -5.10 14.78
CA THR A 96 -21.57 -4.11 15.50
C THR A 96 -22.70 -4.87 16.20
N GLU A 97 -22.56 -4.98 17.51
CA GLU A 97 -23.55 -5.51 18.43
C GLU A 97 -24.80 -4.62 18.39
N GLN A 98 -25.91 -5.12 17.83
CA GLN A 98 -27.22 -4.50 18.02
C GLN A 98 -27.85 -5.06 19.29
N VAL A 99 -27.84 -4.25 20.36
CA VAL A 99 -28.73 -4.38 21.50
C VAL A 99 -30.09 -3.78 21.12
N GLN A 100 -31.14 -4.59 21.09
CA GLN A 100 -32.54 -4.29 21.46
C GLN A 100 -33.33 -5.60 21.24
N ARG A 101 -34.19 -6.13 22.13
CA ARG A 101 -35.12 -5.51 23.07
C ARG A 101 -35.58 -6.53 24.10
#